data_AF-A0A7S0HMZ4-F1
#
_entry.id   AF-A0A7S0HMZ4-F1
#
_cell.length_a   1.000
_cell.length_b   1.000
_cell.length_c   1.000
_cell.angle_alpha   90.00
_cell.angle_beta   90.00
_cell.angle_gamma   90.00
#
_symmetry.space_group_name_H-M   'P 1'
#
loop_
_entity.id
_entity.type
_entity.pdbx_description
1 polymer ?
#
loop_
_entity_poly.entity_id
_entity_poly.type
_entity_poly.pdbx_seq_one_letter_code
_entity_poly.pdbx_strand_id
1 'polypeptide(L)'
;ATLRRLSPTAIKVTLRLLREAEGRPLAACLQAEFRAAQRFLQHRPGREGHGPSDFFEGIRAALVDKDKAPRWSPAALEQVSDAAVDEYFAPLGERELELPVP
;
A
#
# COMPACT_ATOMS: atom_id res chain seq x y z
N ALA A 1 -7.19 17.99 8.00
CA ALA A 1 -6.09 18.63 7.24
C ALA A 1 -4.97 17.65 6.89
N THR A 2 -4.46 16.88 7.86
CA THR A 2 -3.28 15.99 7.68
C THR A 2 -3.46 14.87 6.65
N LEU A 3 -4.58 14.13 6.67
CA LEU A 3 -4.79 12.98 5.76
C LEU A 3 -4.73 13.36 4.27
N ARG A 4 -5.17 14.58 3.90
CA ARG A 4 -5.15 15.04 2.49
C ARG A 4 -3.74 15.23 1.92
N ARG A 5 -2.69 15.15 2.75
CA ARG A 5 -1.28 15.29 2.33
C ARG A 5 -0.60 13.93 2.12
N LEU A 6 -1.22 12.83 2.53
CA LEU A 6 -0.66 11.48 2.44
C LEU A 6 -1.16 10.79 1.16
N SER A 7 -0.51 9.67 0.77
CA SER A 7 -0.98 8.86 -0.37
C SER A 7 -2.42 8.37 -0.11
N PRO A 8 -3.37 8.68 -0.99
CA PRO A 8 -4.75 8.20 -0.89
C PRO A 8 -4.83 6.67 -0.88
N THR A 9 -4.01 6.02 -1.72
CA THR A 9 -3.91 4.56 -1.79
C THR A 9 -3.45 3.98 -0.47
N ALA A 10 -2.36 4.51 0.10
CA ALA A 10 -1.83 4.05 1.39
C ALA A 10 -2.87 4.21 2.51
N ILE A 11 -3.59 5.35 2.55
CA ILE A 11 -4.66 5.56 3.53
C ILE A 11 -5.72 4.45 3.46
N LYS A 12 -6.24 4.14 2.27
CA LYS A 12 -7.30 3.12 2.13
C LYS A 12 -6.80 1.71 2.47
N VAL A 13 -5.59 1.36 2.03
CA VAL A 13 -4.97 0.06 2.35
C VAL A 13 -4.73 -0.07 3.86
N THR A 14 -4.17 0.96 4.52
CA THR A 14 -3.98 0.96 5.97
C THR A 14 -5.30 0.87 6.73
N LEU A 15 -6.34 1.61 6.31
CA LEU A 15 -7.65 1.52 6.95
C LEU A 15 -8.23 0.11 6.87
N ARG A 16 -8.08 -0.57 5.72
CA ARG A 16 -8.51 -1.96 5.57
C ARG A 16 -7.70 -2.91 6.44
N LEU A 17 -6.37 -2.79 6.49
CA LEU A 17 -5.52 -3.59 7.38
C LEU A 17 -5.96 -3.47 8.85
N LEU A 18 -6.21 -2.25 9.32
CA LEU A 18 -6.67 -2.01 10.69
C LEU A 18 -8.02 -2.66 11.00
N ARG A 19 -8.98 -2.56 10.05
CA ARG A 19 -10.30 -3.19 10.19
C ARG A 19 -10.22 -4.72 10.16
N GLU A 20 -9.41 -5.28 9.27
CA GLU A 20 -9.24 -6.73 9.18
C GLU A 20 -8.46 -7.29 10.35
N ALA A 21 -7.58 -6.51 11.01
CA ALA A 21 -6.77 -6.97 12.14
C ALA A 21 -7.57 -7.16 13.44
N GLU A 22 -8.77 -6.58 13.54
CA GLU A 22 -9.59 -6.66 14.76
C GLU A 22 -9.89 -8.12 15.14
N GLY A 23 -9.46 -8.52 16.34
CA GLY A 23 -9.66 -9.88 16.86
C GLY A 23 -8.78 -10.97 16.25
N ARG A 24 -7.82 -10.64 15.38
CA ARG A 24 -6.91 -11.62 14.75
C ARG A 24 -5.62 -11.83 15.55
N PRO A 25 -5.04 -13.04 15.51
CA PRO A 25 -3.72 -13.28 16.08
C PRO A 25 -2.64 -12.51 15.31
N LEU A 26 -1.56 -12.14 16.00
CA LEU A 26 -0.43 -11.39 15.42
C LEU A 26 0.09 -12.01 14.12
N ALA A 27 0.22 -13.34 14.07
CA ALA A 27 0.68 -14.05 12.89
C ALA A 27 -0.16 -13.74 11.65
N ALA A 28 -1.49 -13.69 11.81
CA ALA A 28 -2.41 -13.40 10.72
C ALA A 28 -2.35 -11.93 10.28
N CYS A 29 -2.10 -11.01 11.22
CA CYS A 29 -1.88 -9.59 10.90
C CYS A 29 -0.59 -9.40 10.10
N LEU A 30 0.51 -10.01 10.55
CA LEU A 30 1.81 -9.94 9.85
C LEU A 30 1.73 -10.50 8.43
N GLN A 31 0.98 -11.60 8.21
CA GLN A 31 0.76 -12.14 6.88
C GLN A 31 0.02 -11.17 5.95
N ALA A 32 -1.03 -10.51 6.47
CA ALA A 32 -1.78 -9.51 5.70
C ALA A 32 -0.93 -8.26 5.38
N GLU A 33 -0.18 -7.77 6.37
CA GLU A 33 0.72 -6.62 6.22
C GLU A 33 1.85 -6.93 5.24
N PHE A 34 2.46 -8.11 5.34
CA PHE A 34 3.50 -8.55 4.44
C PHE A 34 3.00 -8.59 2.99
N ARG A 35 1.79 -9.12 2.77
CA ARG A 35 1.17 -9.15 1.45
C ARG A 35 1.01 -7.74 0.88
N ALA A 36 0.43 -6.82 1.65
CA ALA A 36 0.26 -5.44 1.23
C ALA A 36 1.61 -4.75 0.95
N ALA A 37 2.61 -4.96 1.82
CA ALA A 37 3.95 -4.40 1.65
C ALA A 37 4.63 -4.88 0.36
N GLN A 38 4.58 -6.18 0.07
CA GLN A 38 5.11 -6.74 -1.19
C GLN A 38 4.40 -6.11 -2.40
N ARG A 39 3.08 -5.91 -2.33
CA ARG A 39 2.30 -5.28 -3.41
C ARG A 39 2.65 -3.80 -3.60
N PHE A 40 3.05 -3.07 -2.56
CA PHE A 40 3.58 -1.70 -2.69
C PHE A 40 4.94 -1.64 -3.36
N LEU A 41 5.80 -2.64 -3.12
CA LEU A 41 7.14 -2.74 -3.69
C LEU A 41 7.12 -3.19 -5.16
N GLN A 42 6.06 -3.87 -5.60
CA GLN A 42 5.92 -4.31 -6.98
C GLN A 42 5.78 -3.11 -7.91
N HIS A 43 6.75 -2.94 -8.81
CA HIS A 43 6.61 -2.05 -9.95
C HIS A 43 5.53 -2.63 -10.87
N ARG A 44 4.46 -1.88 -11.15
CA ARG A 44 3.42 -2.28 -12.11
C ARG A 44 3.61 -1.52 -13.43
N PRO A 45 4.45 -2.03 -14.35
CA PRO A 45 4.52 -1.46 -15.69
C PRO A 45 3.17 -1.68 -16.41
N GLY A 46 2.73 -0.70 -17.21
CA GLY A 46 1.59 -0.86 -18.11
C GLY A 46 0.25 -0.29 -17.63
N ARG A 47 0.17 0.36 -16.45
CA ARG A 47 -0.93 1.31 -16.22
C ARG A 47 -0.59 2.62 -16.92
N GLU A 48 -1.04 2.76 -18.17
CA GLU A 48 -0.89 4.00 -18.93
C GLU A 48 -1.31 5.22 -18.08
N GLY A 49 -0.48 6.27 -18.09
CA GLY A 49 -0.71 7.50 -17.31
C GLY A 49 -0.36 7.44 -15.82
N HIS A 50 0.11 6.31 -15.29
CA HIS A 50 0.54 6.22 -13.89
C HIS A 50 2.06 6.40 -13.82
N GLY A 51 2.49 7.45 -13.11
CA GLY A 51 3.90 7.69 -12.80
C GLY A 51 4.50 6.57 -11.92
N PRO A 52 5.70 6.77 -11.35
CA PRO A 52 6.26 5.82 -10.38
C PRO A 52 5.24 5.54 -9.26
N SER A 53 5.18 4.28 -8.79
CA SER A 53 4.31 3.86 -7.68
C SER A 53 4.41 4.84 -6.51
N ASP A 54 3.28 5.14 -5.86
CA ASP A 54 3.18 6.04 -4.70
C ASP A 54 4.25 5.74 -3.63
N PHE A 55 4.64 4.48 -3.47
CA PHE A 55 5.71 4.10 -2.55
C PHE A 55 7.06 4.78 -2.90
N PHE A 56 7.48 4.69 -4.16
CA PHE A 56 8.73 5.29 -4.62
C PHE A 56 8.64 6.83 -4.67
N GLU A 57 7.49 7.39 -5.06
CA GLU A 57 7.28 8.84 -5.02
C GLU A 57 7.36 9.38 -3.58
N GLY A 58 6.82 8.64 -2.61
CA GLY A 58 6.94 8.98 -1.20
C GLY A 58 8.39 8.99 -0.72
N ILE A 59 9.17 7.96 -1.11
CA ILE A 59 10.61 7.91 -0.83
C ILE A 59 11.34 9.08 -1.50
N ARG A 60 11.02 9.38 -2.77
CA ARG A 60 11.63 10.49 -3.49
C ARG A 60 11.42 11.81 -2.76
N ALA A 61 10.17 12.13 -2.44
CA ALA A 61 9.79 13.39 -1.80
C ALA A 61 10.30 13.52 -0.36
N ALA A 62 10.41 12.42 0.39
CA ALA A 62 10.83 12.44 1.78
C ALA A 62 12.35 12.32 1.98
N LEU A 63 13.02 11.48 1.18
CA LEU A 63 14.39 11.03 1.46
C LEU A 63 15.39 11.35 0.34
N VAL A 64 14.99 11.26 -0.93
CA VAL A 64 15.90 11.50 -2.07
C VAL A 64 16.02 13.00 -2.32
N ASP A 65 14.98 13.60 -2.88
CA ASP A 65 14.93 15.01 -3.26
C ASP A 65 14.59 15.89 -2.05
N LYS A 66 13.91 15.32 -1.05
CA LYS A 66 13.53 15.98 0.21
C LYS A 66 12.69 17.26 0.02
N ASP A 67 11.95 17.33 -1.08
CA ASP A 67 11.08 18.48 -1.41
C ASP A 67 9.79 18.54 -0.58
N LYS A 68 9.42 17.44 0.10
CA LYS A 68 8.15 17.29 0.83
C LYS A 68 6.92 17.58 -0.04
N ALA A 69 7.04 17.39 -1.36
CA ALA A 69 6.02 17.66 -2.36
C ALA A 69 5.74 16.40 -3.20
N PRO A 70 5.21 15.32 -2.57
CA PRO A 70 4.90 14.10 -3.29
C PRO A 70 3.74 14.31 -4.27
N ARG A 71 3.86 13.69 -5.44
CA ARG A 71 2.87 13.69 -6.52
C ARG A 71 2.13 12.37 -6.53
N TRP A 72 1.18 12.22 -5.61
CA TRP A 72 0.39 11.00 -5.48
C TRP A 72 -0.45 10.71 -6.72
N SER A 73 -0.51 9.44 -7.12
CA SER A 73 -1.36 8.96 -8.20
C SER A 73 -2.05 7.65 -7.77
N PRO A 74 -3.37 7.67 -7.54
CA PRO A 74 -4.29 8.81 -7.65
C PRO A 74 -4.08 9.90 -6.59
N ALA A 75 -4.53 11.13 -6.89
CA ALA A 75 -4.32 12.31 -6.03
C ALA A 75 -5.41 12.52 -4.96
N ALA A 76 -6.58 11.90 -5.12
CA ALA A 76 -7.71 12.02 -4.21
C ALA A 76 -8.26 10.66 -3.75
N LEU A 77 -8.87 10.62 -2.57
CA LEU A 77 -9.42 9.38 -1.97
C LEU A 77 -10.54 8.77 -2.82
N GLU A 78 -11.35 9.62 -3.44
CA GLU A 78 -12.49 9.24 -4.26
C GLU A 78 -12.06 8.55 -5.56
N GLN A 79 -10.81 8.74 -5.98
CA GLN A 79 -10.23 8.14 -7.18
C GLN A 79 -9.62 6.76 -6.93
N VAL A 80 -9.43 6.36 -5.68
CA VAL A 80 -8.96 5.01 -5.33
C VAL A 80 -10.18 4.08 -5.33
N SER A 81 -10.33 3.22 -6.32
CA SER A 81 -11.41 2.24 -6.35
C SER A 81 -11.17 1.10 -5.35
N ASP A 82 -12.25 0.44 -4.93
CA ASP A 82 -12.13 -0.73 -4.05
C ASP A 82 -11.36 -1.87 -4.73
N ALA A 83 -11.55 -2.06 -6.03
CA ALA A 83 -10.77 -3.02 -6.83
C ALA A 83 -9.26 -2.72 -6.81
N ALA A 84 -8.87 -1.44 -6.84
CA ALA A 84 -7.47 -1.06 -6.73
C ALA A 84 -6.90 -1.39 -5.33
N VAL A 85 -7.73 -1.28 -4.28
CA VAL A 85 -7.36 -1.69 -2.92
C VAL A 85 -7.26 -3.22 -2.83
N ASP A 86 -8.20 -3.97 -3.40
CA ASP A 86 -8.22 -5.45 -3.40
C ASP A 86 -6.93 -6.06 -3.95
N GLU A 87 -6.33 -5.44 -4.97
CA GLU A 87 -5.06 -5.88 -5.54
C GLU A 87 -3.89 -5.90 -4.54
N TYR A 88 -3.95 -5.12 -3.46
CA TYR A 88 -2.94 -5.15 -2.39
C TYR A 88 -3.10 -6.34 -1.44
N PHE A 89 -4.26 -7.00 -1.47
CA PHE A 89 -4.59 -8.16 -0.64
C PHE A 89 -4.67 -9.46 -1.44
N ALA A 90 -4.47 -9.39 -2.76
CA ALA A 90 -4.44 -10.54 -3.63
C ALA A 90 -3.24 -11.46 -3.31
N PRO A 91 -3.43 -12.80 -3.33
CA PRO A 91 -2.39 -13.76 -2.94
C PRO A 91 -1.07 -13.56 -3.67
N LEU A 92 0.05 -13.83 -2.99
CA LEU A 92 1.40 -13.77 -3.56
C LEU A 92 1.86 -15.10 -4.18
N GLY A 93 1.04 -16.15 -4.09
CA GLY A 93 1.38 -17.51 -4.51
C GLY A 93 2.41 -18.12 -3.54
N GLU A 94 3.46 -18.72 -4.09
CA GLU A 94 4.57 -19.33 -3.32
C GLU A 94 5.38 -18.32 -2.49
N ARG A 95 5.11 -17.02 -2.62
CA ARG A 95 5.81 -15.94 -1.89
C ARG A 95 5.01 -15.41 -0.69
N GLU A 96 4.01 -16.14 -0.21
CA GLU A 96 3.31 -15.76 1.03
C GLU A 96 4.25 -15.84 2.24
N LEU A 97 3.95 -15.06 3.29
CA LEU A 97 4.71 -15.14 4.53
C LEU A 97 4.32 -16.40 5.31
N GLU A 98 5.25 -17.33 5.40
CA GLU A 98 5.16 -18.48 6.31
C GLU A 98 5.82 -18.13 7.64
N LEU A 99 5.05 -18.21 8.71
CA LEU A 99 5.55 -18.01 10.07
C LEU A 99 5.70 -19.38 10.72
N PRO A 100 6.79 -19.61 11.48
CA PRO A 100 6.93 -20.83 12.25
C PRO A 100 5.76 -20.93 13.24
N VAL A 101 5.18 -22.12 13.35
CA VAL A 101 4.19 -22.42 14.38
C VAL A 101 4.91 -22.45 15.73
N PRO A 102 4.36 -21.81 16.79
CA PRO A 102 4.91 -21.93 18.13
C PRO A 102 5.05 -23.38 18.61
#